data_AF-A0A963M8G2-F1
#
_entry.id   AF-A0A963M8G2-F1
#
_cell.length_a   1.000
_cell.length_b   1.000
_cell.length_c   1.000
_cell.angle_alpha   90.00
_cell.angle_beta   90.00
_cell.angle_gamma   90.00
#
_symmetry.space_group_name_H-M   'P 1'
#
loop_
_entity.id
_entity.type
_entity.pdbx_description
1 polymer ?
#
loop_
_entity_poly.entity_id
_entity_poly.type
_entity_poly.pdbx_seq_one_letter_code
_entity_poly.pdbx_strand_id
1 'polypeptide(L)'
;SFEDIVIHGDGWYVEKGVNLYKGHKVIGVDRERRTVTSEHGVTVGYDKLIIATGSLPIVIPVPGHDLAGVLTYRDLDDVNAMLLAAKSGGRAVVIGGGLLGLEAAAGLREQGMDVTVLHLMPTLMERQLDPAAGHLLQKAVEARGIRVITRANTHAIIATDGDAGPPRVKAVQLDDGTELPSDLVVMAV
;
A
#
# COMPACT_ATOMS: atom_id res chain seq x y z
N SER A 1 -7.78 13.15 -11.32
CA SER A 1 -8.65 12.10 -11.92
C SER A 1 -7.76 11.00 -12.49
N PHE A 2 -8.30 9.86 -12.94
CA PHE A 2 -7.48 8.85 -13.62
C PHE A 2 -6.80 9.40 -14.87
N GLU A 3 -7.49 10.26 -15.63
CA GLU A 3 -6.95 10.85 -16.85
C GLU A 3 -5.71 11.72 -16.59
N ASP A 4 -5.67 12.41 -15.46
CA ASP A 4 -4.55 13.30 -15.09
C ASP A 4 -3.25 12.54 -14.78
N ILE A 5 -3.31 11.24 -14.53
CA ILE A 5 -2.16 10.40 -14.20
C ILE A 5 -1.75 9.47 -15.36
N VAL A 6 -2.45 9.54 -16.50
CA VAL A 6 -2.08 8.79 -17.70
C VAL A 6 -0.84 9.42 -18.34
N ILE A 7 0.25 8.66 -18.43
CA ILE A 7 1.52 9.13 -19.02
C ILE A 7 1.36 9.43 -20.51
N HIS A 8 0.76 8.50 -21.26
CA HIS A 8 0.47 8.61 -22.68
C HIS A 8 -0.89 7.97 -23.00
N GLY A 9 -1.73 8.67 -23.75
CA GLY A 9 -2.99 8.12 -24.24
C GLY A 9 -2.76 7.06 -25.33
N ASP A 10 -3.78 6.25 -25.61
CA ASP A 10 -3.71 5.11 -26.53
C ASP A 10 -3.18 5.49 -27.94
N GLY A 11 -3.57 6.66 -28.45
CA GLY A 11 -3.12 7.15 -29.76
C GLY A 11 -1.61 7.34 -29.87
N TRP A 12 -0.93 7.67 -28.77
CA TRP A 12 0.52 7.85 -28.76
C TRP A 12 1.26 6.54 -29.06
N TYR A 13 0.79 5.41 -28.50
CA TYR A 13 1.40 4.11 -28.74
C TYR A 13 1.25 3.69 -30.20
N VAL A 14 0.09 3.95 -30.81
CA VAL A 14 -0.14 3.70 -32.24
C VAL A 14 0.79 4.54 -33.11
N GLU A 15 0.91 5.84 -32.82
CA GLU A 15 1.82 6.75 -33.54
C GLU A 15 3.29 6.30 -33.46
N LYS A 16 3.70 5.75 -32.31
CA LYS A 16 5.07 5.23 -32.11
C LYS A 16 5.27 3.79 -32.59
N GLY A 17 4.25 3.16 -33.18
CA GLY A 17 4.33 1.77 -33.63
C GLY A 17 4.53 0.76 -32.49
N VAL A 18 4.04 1.09 -31.29
CA VAL A 18 4.12 0.24 -30.10
C VAL A 18 2.81 -0.54 -29.94
N ASN A 19 2.91 -1.87 -30.02
CA ASN A 19 1.79 -2.76 -29.71
C ASN A 19 1.64 -2.89 -28.19
N LEU A 20 0.61 -2.26 -27.62
CA LEU A 20 0.31 -2.29 -26.20
C LEU A 20 -0.79 -3.30 -25.87
N TYR A 21 -0.46 -4.33 -25.11
CA TYR A 21 -1.41 -5.32 -24.61
C TYR A 21 -1.83 -5.01 -23.17
N LYS A 22 -2.90 -4.22 -22.98
CA LYS A 22 -3.45 -3.86 -21.66
C LYS A 22 -4.27 -5.01 -21.06
N GLY A 23 -4.15 -5.25 -19.75
CA GLY A 23 -4.88 -6.34 -19.08
C GLY A 23 -4.40 -7.74 -19.45
N HIS A 24 -3.21 -7.87 -20.05
CA HIS A 24 -2.58 -9.14 -20.36
C HIS A 24 -1.49 -9.46 -19.34
N LYS A 25 -1.83 -10.21 -18.29
CA LYS A 25 -0.82 -10.75 -17.38
C LYS A 25 0.03 -11.79 -18.11
N VAL A 26 1.34 -11.61 -18.12
CA VAL A 26 2.28 -12.60 -18.63
C VAL A 26 2.40 -13.75 -17.64
N ILE A 27 2.22 -14.99 -18.12
CA ILE A 27 2.26 -16.21 -17.30
C ILE A 27 3.43 -17.15 -17.64
N GLY A 28 4.11 -16.92 -18.77
CA GLY A 28 5.18 -17.78 -19.21
C GLY A 28 6.17 -17.08 -20.13
N VAL A 29 7.44 -17.47 -20.00
CA VAL A 29 8.53 -17.07 -20.90
C VAL A 29 9.26 -18.35 -21.31
N ASP A 30 9.17 -18.70 -22.59
CA ASP A 30 9.97 -19.75 -23.20
C ASP A 30 11.25 -19.12 -23.78
N ARG A 31 12.38 -19.39 -23.14
CA ARG A 31 13.67 -18.79 -23.52
C ARG A 31 14.33 -19.49 -24.70
N GLU A 32 14.01 -20.76 -24.94
CA GLU A 32 14.53 -21.52 -26.08
C GLU A 32 13.84 -21.10 -27.36
N ARG A 33 12.50 -21.03 -27.34
CA ARG A 33 11.68 -20.55 -28.45
C ARG A 33 11.62 -19.03 -28.54
N ARG A 34 12.10 -18.34 -27.52
CA ARG A 34 12.07 -16.87 -27.35
C ARG A 34 10.66 -16.31 -27.51
N THR A 35 9.72 -16.83 -26.72
CA THR A 35 8.33 -16.39 -26.72
C THR A 35 7.85 -16.02 -25.31
N VAL A 36 6.93 -15.06 -25.25
CA VAL A 36 6.20 -14.70 -24.03
C VAL A 36 4.72 -15.01 -24.23
N THR A 37 4.09 -15.61 -23.23
CA THR A 37 2.67 -16.00 -23.28
C THR A 37 1.88 -15.30 -22.17
N SER A 38 0.77 -14.68 -22.53
CA SER A 38 -0.20 -14.10 -21.59
C SER A 38 -1.27 -15.10 -21.16
N GLU A 39 -1.94 -14.83 -20.05
CA GLU A 39 -3.05 -15.66 -19.53
C GLU A 39 -4.22 -15.81 -20.51
N HIS A 40 -4.37 -14.86 -21.45
CA HIS A 40 -5.37 -14.91 -22.52
C HIS A 40 -4.93 -15.74 -23.74
N GLY A 41 -3.83 -16.50 -23.63
CA GLY A 41 -3.31 -17.37 -24.68
C GLY A 41 -2.51 -16.66 -25.79
N VAL A 42 -2.46 -15.32 -25.79
CA VAL A 42 -1.62 -14.56 -26.74
C VAL A 42 -0.15 -14.89 -26.50
N THR A 43 0.54 -15.33 -27.55
CA THR A 43 1.98 -15.65 -27.53
C THR A 43 2.72 -14.78 -28.54
N VAL A 44 3.78 -14.11 -28.09
CA VAL A 44 4.56 -13.16 -28.90
C VAL A 44 6.03 -13.58 -28.88
N GLY A 45 6.66 -13.64 -30.06
CA GLY A 45 8.09 -13.89 -30.20
C GLY A 45 8.93 -12.64 -29.91
N TYR A 46 10.16 -12.84 -29.43
CA TYR A 46 11.08 -11.73 -29.12
C TYR A 46 12.53 -12.03 -29.55
N ASP A 47 13.26 -10.99 -29.93
CA ASP A 47 14.73 -11.03 -30.03
C ASP A 47 15.40 -10.60 -28.73
N LYS A 48 14.79 -9.63 -28.05
CA LYS A 48 15.18 -9.10 -26.74
C LYS A 48 13.95 -9.03 -25.84
N LEU A 49 14.11 -9.45 -24.60
CA LEU A 49 13.07 -9.39 -23.57
C LEU A 49 13.53 -8.48 -22.44
N ILE A 50 12.70 -7.48 -22.11
CA ILE A 50 12.89 -6.60 -20.95
C ILE A 50 11.84 -6.99 -19.91
N ILE A 51 12.31 -7.28 -18.69
CA ILE A 51 11.43 -7.57 -17.55
C ILE A 51 11.30 -6.28 -16.73
N ALA A 52 10.12 -5.67 -16.78
CA ALA A 52 9.79 -4.41 -16.12
C ALA A 52 8.55 -4.55 -15.21
N THR A 53 8.43 -5.68 -14.51
CA THR A 53 7.24 -6.03 -13.71
C THR A 53 7.14 -5.27 -12.38
N GLY A 54 8.15 -4.47 -12.02
CA GLY A 54 8.20 -3.78 -10.74
C GLY A 54 8.26 -4.74 -9.56
N SER A 55 7.62 -4.35 -8.44
CA SER A 55 7.60 -5.08 -7.18
C SER A 55 6.18 -5.13 -6.60
N LEU A 56 5.94 -6.08 -5.71
CA LEU A 56 4.71 -6.18 -4.91
C LEU A 56 4.93 -5.59 -3.51
N PRO A 57 3.87 -5.06 -2.88
CA PRO A 57 3.92 -4.62 -1.50
C PRO A 57 4.21 -5.80 -0.57
N ILE A 58 4.93 -5.54 0.53
CA ILE A 58 5.16 -6.52 1.58
C ILE A 58 3.99 -6.46 2.56
N VAL A 59 3.34 -7.59 2.77
CA VAL A 59 2.30 -7.77 3.81
C VAL A 59 2.94 -8.52 4.96
N ILE A 60 2.96 -7.93 6.15
CA ILE A 60 3.54 -8.58 7.34
C ILE A 60 2.67 -9.77 7.77
N PRO A 61 3.24 -10.95 8.02
CA PRO A 61 2.48 -12.19 8.25
C PRO A 61 2.01 -12.28 9.71
N VAL A 62 1.31 -11.27 10.20
CA VAL A 62 0.70 -11.25 11.54
C VAL A 62 -0.71 -11.83 11.49
N PRO A 63 -1.24 -12.41 12.58
CA PRO A 63 -2.64 -12.81 12.65
C PRO A 63 -3.58 -11.66 12.26
N GLY A 64 -4.55 -11.93 11.39
CA GLY A 64 -5.53 -10.95 10.93
C GLY A 64 -5.08 -10.00 9.81
N HIS A 65 -3.92 -10.23 9.18
CA HIS A 65 -3.42 -9.43 8.04
C HIS A 65 -4.30 -9.49 6.78
N ASP A 66 -5.22 -10.46 6.70
CA ASP A 66 -6.15 -10.69 5.59
C ASP A 66 -7.59 -10.27 5.92
N LEU A 67 -7.82 -9.63 7.08
CA LEU A 67 -9.14 -9.14 7.47
C LEU A 67 -9.63 -8.03 6.54
N ALA A 68 -10.96 -7.94 6.38
CA ALA A 68 -11.56 -6.82 5.69
C ALA A 68 -11.19 -5.50 6.39
N GLY A 69 -10.74 -4.51 5.62
CA GLY A 69 -10.21 -3.25 6.13
C GLY A 69 -8.69 -3.26 6.38
N VAL A 70 -7.98 -4.33 6.04
CA VAL A 70 -6.52 -4.31 5.89
C VAL A 70 -6.18 -4.15 4.42
N LEU A 71 -5.46 -3.09 4.05
CA LEU A 71 -5.13 -2.71 2.68
C LEU A 71 -3.62 -2.54 2.48
N THR A 72 -3.17 -2.64 1.24
CA THR A 72 -1.85 -2.18 0.80
C THR A 72 -1.94 -0.78 0.21
N TYR A 73 -0.80 -0.21 -0.18
CA TYR A 73 -0.73 1.08 -0.89
C TYR A 73 0.25 1.00 -2.06
N ARG A 74 -0.23 0.48 -3.20
CA ARG A 74 0.59 0.24 -4.40
C ARG A 74 -0.01 0.79 -5.68
N ASP A 75 -1.30 0.55 -5.94
CA ASP A 75 -1.95 0.89 -7.19
C ASP A 75 -3.25 1.68 -6.99
N LEU A 76 -3.97 1.91 -8.08
CA LEU A 76 -5.19 2.71 -8.06
C LEU A 76 -6.33 1.98 -7.32
N ASP A 77 -6.35 0.65 -7.33
CA ASP A 77 -7.39 -0.12 -6.66
C ASP A 77 -7.20 -0.02 -5.14
N ASP A 78 -5.96 -0.09 -4.66
CA ASP A 78 -5.61 0.20 -3.26
C ASP A 78 -6.09 1.60 -2.84
N VAL A 79 -5.77 2.64 -3.63
CA VAL A 79 -6.19 4.03 -3.34
C VAL A 79 -7.71 4.15 -3.31
N ASN A 80 -8.42 3.55 -4.27
CA ASN A 80 -9.87 3.58 -4.33
C ASN A 80 -10.50 2.90 -3.11
N ALA A 81 -9.94 1.77 -2.68
CA ALA A 81 -10.38 1.06 -1.48
C ALA A 81 -10.15 1.91 -0.21
N MET A 82 -8.99 2.57 -0.10
CA MET A 82 -8.68 3.49 0.99
C MET A 82 -9.66 4.68 1.03
N LEU A 83 -9.92 5.32 -0.12
CA LEU A 83 -10.87 6.43 -0.23
C LEU A 83 -12.29 6.00 0.12
N LEU A 84 -12.70 4.80 -0.30
CA LEU A 84 -14.00 4.25 0.05
C LEU A 84 -14.12 4.02 1.57
N ALA A 85 -13.09 3.44 2.19
CA ALA A 85 -13.05 3.23 3.64
C ALA A 85 -13.10 4.57 4.40
N ALA A 86 -12.36 5.57 3.93
CA ALA A 86 -12.28 6.89 4.56
C ALA A 86 -13.62 7.68 4.52
N LYS A 87 -14.54 7.38 3.60
CA LYS A 87 -15.88 8.04 3.54
C LYS A 87 -16.68 7.91 4.84
N SER A 88 -16.46 6.82 5.58
CA SER A 88 -17.12 6.58 6.87
C SER A 88 -16.41 7.28 8.04
N GLY A 89 -15.28 7.95 7.77
CA GLY A 89 -14.39 8.49 8.80
C GLY A 89 -13.78 7.37 9.65
N GLY A 90 -13.57 7.65 10.94
CA GLY A 90 -13.06 6.66 11.90
C GLY A 90 -11.54 6.70 12.04
N ARG A 91 -10.97 5.60 12.53
CA ARG A 91 -9.55 5.50 12.87
C ARG A 91 -8.80 4.68 11.84
N ALA A 92 -7.66 5.18 11.40
CA ALA A 92 -6.72 4.46 10.55
C ALA A 92 -5.39 4.23 11.26
N VAL A 93 -4.85 3.03 11.10
CA VAL A 93 -3.48 2.71 11.49
C VAL A 93 -2.67 2.42 10.24
N VAL A 94 -1.60 3.18 10.04
CA VAL A 94 -0.63 2.93 8.95
C VAL A 94 0.59 2.25 9.55
N ILE A 95 0.90 1.04 9.07
CA ILE A 95 2.07 0.28 9.50
C ILE A 95 3.19 0.55 8.50
N GLY A 96 4.22 1.27 8.97
CA GLY A 96 5.38 1.67 8.19
C GLY A 96 5.59 3.20 8.20
N GLY A 97 6.70 3.65 8.78
CA GLY A 97 7.12 5.06 8.84
C GLY A 97 8.04 5.49 7.69
N GLY A 98 7.96 4.81 6.54
CA GLY A 98 8.67 5.17 5.31
C GLY A 98 7.88 6.17 4.46
N LEU A 99 8.43 6.56 3.30
CA LEU A 99 7.82 7.58 2.43
C LEU A 99 6.34 7.29 2.09
N LEU A 100 6.06 6.08 1.58
CA LEU A 100 4.70 5.70 1.19
C LEU A 100 3.74 5.65 2.38
N GLY A 101 4.18 5.15 3.54
CA GLY A 101 3.35 5.11 4.74
C GLY A 101 3.00 6.51 5.24
N LEU A 102 3.96 7.44 5.20
CA LEU A 102 3.70 8.83 5.58
C LEU A 102 2.79 9.57 4.59
N GLU A 103 2.91 9.30 3.29
CA GLU A 103 1.99 9.82 2.27
C GLU A 103 0.58 9.25 2.42
N ALA A 104 0.44 7.94 2.66
CA ALA A 104 -0.84 7.31 2.95
C ALA A 104 -1.48 7.91 4.21
N ALA A 105 -0.70 8.11 5.28
CA ALA A 105 -1.17 8.72 6.52
C ALA A 105 -1.65 10.16 6.31
N ALA A 106 -0.89 10.96 5.55
CA ALA A 106 -1.28 12.32 5.18
C ALA A 106 -2.56 12.34 4.35
N GLY A 107 -2.67 11.50 3.32
CA GLY A 107 -3.87 11.39 2.49
C GLY A 107 -5.10 11.01 3.30
N LEU A 108 -5.01 9.98 4.16
CA LEU A 108 -6.13 9.57 5.02
C LEU A 108 -6.53 10.66 6.03
N ARG A 109 -5.55 11.41 6.56
CA ARG A 109 -5.81 12.54 7.45
C ARG A 109 -6.55 13.67 6.71
N GLU A 110 -6.15 13.97 5.48
CA GLU A 110 -6.84 14.95 4.62
C GLU A 110 -8.26 14.50 4.25
N GLN A 111 -8.53 13.19 4.18
CA GLN A 111 -9.88 12.63 4.04
C GLN A 111 -10.69 12.62 5.36
N GLY A 112 -10.14 13.13 6.46
CA GLY A 112 -10.84 13.32 7.72
C GLY A 112 -10.76 12.16 8.72
N MET A 113 -9.88 11.17 8.50
CA MET A 113 -9.66 10.09 9.47
C MET A 113 -8.75 10.53 10.63
N ASP A 114 -8.90 9.86 11.78
CA ASP A 114 -7.92 9.90 12.87
C ASP A 114 -6.81 8.88 12.60
N VAL A 115 -5.59 9.36 12.36
CA VAL A 115 -4.51 8.53 11.80
C VAL A 115 -3.40 8.34 12.81
N THR A 116 -3.00 7.08 13.03
CA THR A 116 -1.79 6.70 13.75
C THR A 116 -0.82 5.97 12.84
N VAL A 117 0.42 6.44 12.75
CA VAL A 117 1.53 5.75 12.09
C VAL A 117 2.27 4.92 13.13
N LEU A 118 2.38 3.62 12.88
CA LEU A 118 3.25 2.71 13.61
C LEU A 118 4.54 2.51 12.83
N HIS A 119 5.67 2.64 13.51
CA HIS A 119 6.97 2.38 12.91
C HIS A 119 7.83 1.54 13.83
N LEU A 120 8.45 0.50 13.27
CA LEU A 120 9.29 -0.43 14.02
C LEU A 120 10.55 0.23 14.56
N MET A 121 11.14 1.15 13.77
CA MET A 121 12.42 1.75 14.10
C MET A 121 12.28 2.98 15.01
N PRO A 122 13.38 3.40 15.67
CA PRO A 122 13.41 4.57 16.55
C PRO A 122 12.98 5.92 15.95
N THR A 123 13.10 6.08 14.64
CA THR A 123 12.85 7.33 13.92
C THR A 123 12.25 7.02 12.55
N LEU A 124 11.45 7.93 12.02
CA LEU A 124 10.87 7.83 10.67
C LEU A 124 11.96 7.92 9.59
N MET A 125 11.72 7.26 8.45
CA MET A 125 12.60 7.25 7.28
C MET A 125 14.09 7.01 7.61
N GLU A 126 14.39 6.12 8.55
CA GLU A 126 15.74 5.85 9.07
C GLU A 126 16.74 5.33 8.02
N ARG A 127 16.23 4.85 6.88
CA ARG A 127 17.06 4.46 5.74
C ARG A 127 17.52 5.65 4.89
N GLN A 128 16.82 6.78 4.98
CA GLN A 128 17.05 7.98 4.17
C GLN A 128 17.53 9.17 5.01
N LEU A 129 17.16 9.23 6.29
CA LEU A 129 17.40 10.35 7.19
C LEU A 129 18.20 9.92 8.41
N ASP A 130 19.01 10.83 8.93
CA ASP A 130 19.65 10.67 10.24
C ASP A 130 18.62 10.86 11.37
N PRO A 131 18.96 10.49 12.63
CA PRO A 131 18.01 10.59 13.74
C PRO A 131 17.49 12.01 14.01
N ALA A 132 18.30 13.04 13.77
CA ALA A 132 17.91 14.43 14.00
C ALA A 132 16.85 14.87 12.98
N ALA A 133 17.07 14.58 11.70
CA ALA A 133 16.12 14.82 10.63
C ALA A 133 14.85 13.97 10.80
N GLY A 134 14.97 12.71 11.21
CA GLY A 134 13.83 11.84 11.52
C GLY A 134 12.95 12.39 12.65
N HIS A 135 13.55 13.00 13.68
CA HIS A 135 12.80 13.67 14.76
C HIS A 135 12.09 14.94 14.29
N LEU A 136 12.75 15.75 13.44
CA LEU A 136 12.13 16.93 12.84
C LEU A 136 10.95 16.54 11.94
N LEU A 137 11.10 15.47 11.16
CA LEU A 137 10.03 14.90 10.35
C LEU A 137 8.87 14.43 11.22
N GLN A 138 9.13 13.67 12.29
CA GLN A 138 8.09 13.23 13.22
C GLN A 138 7.28 14.41 13.76
N LYS A 139 7.95 15.47 14.24
CA LYS A 139 7.27 16.69 14.70
C LYS A 139 6.41 17.33 13.62
N ALA A 140 6.91 17.37 12.38
CA ALA A 140 6.16 17.95 11.26
C ALA A 140 4.92 17.12 10.90
N VAL A 141 5.01 15.79 10.99
CA VAL A 141 3.88 14.86 10.79
C VAL A 141 2.86 15.01 11.93
N GLU A 142 3.31 15.05 13.18
CA GLU A 142 2.47 15.24 14.36
C GLU A 142 1.77 16.60 14.38
N ALA A 143 2.43 17.67 13.91
CA ALA A 143 1.84 18.99 13.76
C ALA A 143 0.68 19.02 12.74
N ARG A 144 0.61 18.04 11.82
CA ARG A 144 -0.52 17.85 10.90
C ARG A 144 -1.65 17.00 11.51
N GLY A 145 -1.53 16.63 12.78
CA GLY A 145 -2.52 15.87 13.52
C GLY A 145 -2.47 14.37 13.26
N ILE A 146 -1.33 13.84 12.80
CA ILE A 146 -1.09 12.41 12.62
C ILE A 146 -0.28 11.94 13.82
N ARG A 147 -0.81 10.99 14.59
CA ARG A 147 -0.08 10.41 15.72
C ARG A 147 1.03 9.51 15.20
N VAL A 148 2.23 9.58 15.77
CA VAL A 148 3.35 8.68 15.42
C VAL A 148 3.77 7.88 16.64
N ILE A 149 3.91 6.56 16.47
CA ILE A 149 4.42 5.65 17.50
C ILE A 149 5.59 4.86 16.89
N THR A 150 6.80 5.27 17.25
CA THR A 150 8.05 4.57 16.91
C THR A 150 8.33 3.44 17.89
N ARG A 151 9.23 2.50 17.51
CA ARG A 151 9.50 1.29 18.31
C ARG A 151 8.24 0.47 18.58
N ALA A 152 7.27 0.54 17.67
CA ALA A 152 6.01 -0.18 17.75
C ALA A 152 6.07 -1.41 16.84
N ASN A 153 6.13 -2.60 17.45
CA ASN A 153 6.04 -3.84 16.71
C ASN A 153 4.60 -4.36 16.73
N THR A 154 4.05 -4.65 15.55
CA THR A 154 2.67 -5.15 15.43
C THR A 154 2.65 -6.64 15.74
N HIS A 155 1.83 -7.02 16.73
CA HIS A 155 1.64 -8.40 17.12
C HIS A 155 0.52 -9.07 16.30
N ALA A 156 -0.63 -8.42 16.21
CA ALA A 156 -1.82 -8.95 15.55
C ALA A 156 -2.77 -7.82 15.12
N ILE A 157 -3.64 -8.12 14.15
CA ILE A 157 -4.78 -7.29 13.77
C ILE A 157 -6.04 -8.00 14.26
N ILE A 158 -6.79 -7.32 15.11
CA ILE A 158 -7.92 -7.88 15.85
C ILE A 158 -9.20 -7.68 15.05
N ALA A 159 -10.00 -8.74 14.92
CA ALA A 159 -11.27 -8.72 14.23
C ALA A 159 -12.42 -8.19 15.10
N THR A 160 -13.49 -7.74 14.46
CA THR A 160 -14.78 -7.48 15.11
C THR A 160 -15.42 -8.76 15.65
N ASP A 161 -16.05 -8.67 16.81
CA ASP A 161 -16.83 -9.76 17.40
C ASP A 161 -18.10 -10.01 16.56
N GLY A 162 -18.41 -11.29 16.31
CA GLY A 162 -19.43 -11.70 15.34
C GLY A 162 -20.85 -11.32 15.76
N ASP A 163 -21.51 -10.54 14.88
CA ASP A 163 -22.98 -10.45 14.69
C ASP A 163 -23.38 -9.50 13.53
N ALA A 164 -22.44 -8.74 12.94
CA ALA A 164 -22.73 -7.71 11.92
C ALA A 164 -22.12 -7.97 10.52
N GLY A 165 -21.79 -9.22 10.15
CA GLY A 165 -21.25 -9.59 8.84
C GLY A 165 -19.87 -10.27 8.89
N PRO A 166 -19.13 -10.31 7.76
CA PRO A 166 -17.81 -10.94 7.73
C PRO A 166 -16.82 -10.23 8.68
N PRO A 167 -15.84 -10.96 9.26
CA PRO A 167 -14.85 -10.37 10.16
C PRO A 167 -14.09 -9.22 9.50
N ARG A 168 -14.08 -8.06 10.16
CA ARG A 168 -13.32 -6.87 9.73
C ARG A 168 -12.40 -6.39 10.84
N VAL A 169 -11.45 -5.53 10.50
CA VAL A 169 -10.55 -4.93 11.50
C VAL A 169 -11.31 -4.13 12.55
N LYS A 170 -10.87 -4.26 13.80
CA LYS A 170 -11.34 -3.55 15.00
C LYS A 170 -10.19 -2.85 15.72
N ALA A 171 -9.00 -3.44 15.72
CA ALA A 171 -7.82 -2.87 16.37
C ALA A 171 -6.52 -3.46 15.82
N VAL A 172 -5.41 -2.78 16.08
CA VAL A 172 -4.04 -3.30 15.95
C VAL A 172 -3.47 -3.50 17.35
N GLN A 173 -3.00 -4.71 17.65
CA GLN A 173 -2.34 -5.04 18.90
C GLN A 173 -0.82 -5.02 18.69
N LEU A 174 -0.10 -4.38 19.61
CA LEU A 174 1.37 -4.34 19.64
C LEU A 174 1.93 -5.41 20.59
N ASP A 175 3.22 -5.72 20.45
CA ASP A 175 3.90 -6.72 21.31
C ASP A 175 3.92 -6.34 22.80
N ASP A 176 3.80 -5.04 23.13
CA ASP A 176 3.73 -4.57 24.52
C ASP A 176 2.32 -4.68 25.12
N GLY A 177 1.36 -5.24 24.37
CA GLY A 177 -0.04 -5.38 24.76
C GLY A 177 -0.91 -4.14 24.51
N THR A 178 -0.34 -3.06 23.97
CA THR A 178 -1.12 -1.89 23.56
C THR A 178 -2.06 -2.25 22.43
N GLU A 179 -3.34 -1.91 22.57
CA GLU A 179 -4.33 -2.03 21.51
C GLU A 179 -4.71 -0.64 20.98
N LEU A 180 -4.62 -0.49 19.66
CA LEU A 180 -4.99 0.70 18.92
C LEU A 180 -6.27 0.40 18.14
N PRO A 181 -7.44 0.89 18.60
CA PRO A 181 -8.67 0.74 17.86
C PRO A 181 -8.55 1.31 16.44
N SER A 182 -8.97 0.54 15.45
CA SER A 182 -8.78 0.87 14.04
C SER A 182 -9.90 0.30 13.19
N ASP A 183 -10.39 1.11 12.27
CA ASP A 183 -11.40 0.76 11.27
C ASP A 183 -10.77 0.46 9.90
N LEU A 184 -9.51 0.89 9.70
CA LEU A 184 -8.70 0.72 8.51
C LEU A 184 -7.22 0.51 8.90
N VAL A 185 -6.57 -0.51 8.36
CA VAL A 185 -5.13 -0.72 8.48
C VAL A 185 -4.51 -0.64 7.10
N VAL A 186 -3.46 0.17 6.95
CA VAL A 186 -2.69 0.24 5.70
C VAL A 186 -1.28 -0.30 5.96
N MET A 187 -0.89 -1.34 5.24
CA MET A 187 0.47 -1.88 5.27
C MET A 187 1.31 -1.21 4.19
N ALA A 188 2.32 -0.44 4.61
CA ALA A 188 3.25 0.29 3.75
C ALA A 188 4.68 0.13 4.30
N VAL A 189 5.15 -1.12 4.34
CA VAL A 189 6.37 -1.58 5.02
C VAL A 189 7.55 -1.75 4.06
#